data_AF-A0A5C4JFE2-F1
#
_entry.id   AF-A0A5C4JFE2-F1
#
_cell.length_a   1.000
_cell.length_b   1.000
_cell.length_c   1.000
_cell.angle_alpha   90.00
_cell.angle_beta   90.00
_cell.angle_gamma   90.00
#
_symmetry.space_group_name_H-M   'P 1'
#
loop_
_entity.id
_entity.type
_entity.pdbx_description
1 polymer ?
#
loop_
_entity_poly.entity_id
_entity_poly.type
_entity_poly.pdbx_seq_one_letter_code
_entity_poly.pdbx_strand_id
1 'polypeptide(L)' 'MNFEVPLSGGDVSEGVVRVGETVRRPLRAHSPAVHGLLRHLESVGFDGAPRVLGV' A
#
# COMPACT_ATOMS: atom_id res chain seq x y z
N MET A 1 -3.28 13.97 12.72
CA MET A 1 -4.67 14.25 12.30
C MET A 1 -5.00 13.25 11.21
N ASN A 2 -5.92 12.29 11.45
CA ASN A 2 -6.26 11.20 10.52
C ASN A 2 -7.25 11.69 9.45
N PHE A 3 -6.85 12.64 8.61
CA PHE A 3 -7.64 13.00 7.44
C PHE A 3 -7.05 12.34 6.19
N GLU A 4 -7.92 11.90 5.29
CA GLU A 4 -7.51 11.30 4.03
C GLU A 4 -7.26 12.39 2.99
N VAL A 5 -6.08 12.36 2.36
CA VAL A 5 -5.72 13.28 1.29
C VAL A 5 -5.59 12.48 0.00
N PRO A 6 -6.44 12.71 -1.02
CA PRO A 6 -6.29 12.08 -2.32
C PRO A 6 -4.90 12.35 -2.90
N LEU A 7 -4.24 11.31 -3.42
CA LEU A 7 -2.99 11.48 -4.14
C LEU A 7 -3.29 11.73 -5.63
N SER A 8 -2.91 12.90 -6.13
CA SER A 8 -2.98 13.21 -7.54
C SER A 8 -1.82 12.52 -8.28
N GLY A 9 -2.16 11.58 -9.16
CA GLY A 9 -1.20 10.80 -9.96
C GLY A 9 -1.55 9.32 -10.02
N GLY A 10 -0.65 8.55 -10.63
CA GLY A 10 -0.90 7.14 -10.95
C GLY A 10 -1.71 6.98 -12.24
N ASP A 11 -1.63 5.78 -12.83
CA ASP A 11 -2.26 5.47 -14.12
C ASP A 11 -3.54 4.63 -13.92
N VAL A 12 -3.44 3.55 -13.15
CA VAL A 12 -4.48 2.50 -13.09
C VAL A 12 -5.19 2.34 -11.75
N SER A 13 -4.71 3.01 -10.70
CA SER A 13 -5.23 2.83 -9.32
C SER A 13 -6.03 4.05 -8.89
N GLU A 14 -7.35 3.97 -9.01
CA GLU A 14 -8.26 4.94 -8.42
C GLU A 14 -8.38 4.78 -6.90
N GLY A 15 -8.78 5.85 -6.21
CA GLY A 15 -9.11 5.83 -4.78
C GLY A 15 -7.92 5.72 -3.83
N VAL A 16 -6.71 6.07 -4.29
CA VAL A 16 -5.51 6.07 -3.44
C VAL A 16 -5.45 7.36 -2.61
N VAL A 17 -5.28 7.20 -1.30
CA VAL A 17 -5.23 8.31 -0.35
C VAL A 17 -4.02 8.21 0.57
N ARG A 18 -3.49 9.36 1.00
CA ARG A 18 -2.49 9.46 2.06
C ARG A 18 -3.17 9.74 3.41
N VAL A 19 -2.73 9.05 4.45
CA VAL A 19 -3.13 9.27 5.86
C VAL A 19 -1.87 9.37 6.71
N GLY A 20 -1.55 10.59 7.17
CA GLY A 20 -0.25 10.87 7.78
C GLY A 20 0.90 10.48 6.85
N GLU A 21 1.79 9.62 7.34
CA GLU A 21 2.96 9.10 6.59
C GLU A 21 2.66 7.81 5.79
N THR A 22 1.41 7.37 5.76
CA THR A 22 1.02 6.10 5.12
C THR A 22 0.14 6.32 3.90
N VAL A 23 0.15 5.36 2.98
CA VAL A 23 -0.74 5.33 1.82
C VAL A 23 -1.73 4.19 1.98
N ARG A 24 -3.02 4.50 1.82
CA ARG A 24 -4.10 3.52 1.73
C ARG A 24 -4.46 3.32 0.26
N ARG A 25 -4.61 2.05 -0.13
CA ARG A 25 -5.01 1.66 -1.49
C ARG A 25 -6.26 0.79 -1.39
N PRO A 26 -7.24 0.92 -2.30
CA PRO A 26 -8.40 0.04 -2.32
C PRO A 26 -7.99 -1.42 -2.51
N LEU A 27 -8.66 -2.32 -1.78
CA LEU A 27 -8.48 -3.76 -1.96
C LEU A 27 -9.10 -4.22 -3.27
N ARG A 28 -8.41 -5.13 -3.95
CA ARG A 28 -8.84 -5.81 -5.18
C ARG A 28 -8.66 -7.31 -5.00
N ALA A 29 -9.19 -8.12 -5.93
CA ALA A 29 -9.07 -9.58 -5.87
C ALA A 29 -7.61 -10.08 -5.75
N HIS A 30 -6.65 -9.34 -6.30
CA HIS A 30 -5.23 -9.66 -6.24
C HIS A 30 -4.50 -9.12 -5.00
N SER A 31 -5.15 -8.32 -4.15
CA SER A 31 -4.51 -7.74 -2.95
C SER A 31 -3.92 -8.79 -2.00
N PRO A 32 -4.56 -9.94 -1.73
CA PRO A 32 -3.96 -10.97 -0.89
C PRO A 32 -2.60 -11.48 -1.40
N ALA A 33 -2.47 -11.66 -2.73
CA ALA A 33 -1.23 -12.10 -3.35
C ALA A 33 -0.13 -11.03 -3.25
N VAL A 34 -0.47 -9.77 -3.51
CA VAL A 34 0.46 -8.63 -3.36
C VAL A 34 0.91 -8.51 -1.90
N HIS A 35 0.00 -8.61 -0.93
CA HIS A 35 0.35 -8.57 0.49
C HIS A 35 1.24 -9.75 0.89
N GLY A 36 0.99 -10.95 0.35
CA GLY A 36 1.83 -12.12 0.57
C GLY A 36 3.27 -11.89 0.08
N LEU A 37 3.43 -11.35 -1.14
CA LEU A 37 4.74 -11.01 -1.70
C LEU A 37 5.46 -9.96 -0.84
N LEU A 38 4.80 -8.85 -0.51
CA LEU A 38 5.44 -7.78 0.27
C LEU A 38 5.86 -8.24 1.67
N ARG A 39 5.05 -9.08 2.33
CA ARG A 39 5.45 -9.69 3.62
C ARG A 39 6.63 -10.65 3.47
N HIS A 40 6.70 -11.40 2.39
CA HIS A 40 7.86 -12.24 2.11
C HIS A 40 9.13 -11.39 1.93
N LEU A 41 9.06 -10.33 1.12
CA LEU A 41 10.18 -9.41 0.90
C LEU A 41 10.66 -8.76 2.21
N GLU A 42 9.72 -8.32 3.06
CA GLU A 42 10.04 -7.83 4.40
C GLU A 42 10.73 -8.91 5.25
N SER A 43 10.22 -10.15 5.25
CA SER A 43 10.76 -11.24 6.06
C SER A 43 12.19 -11.65 5.69
N VAL A 44 12.59 -11.46 4.43
CA VAL A 44 13.95 -11.77 3.95
C VAL A 44 14.89 -10.54 4.03
N GLY A 45 14.43 -9.42 4.60
CA GLY A 45 15.23 -8.21 4.77
C GLY A 45 15.45 -7.41 3.48
N PHE A 46 14.53 -7.50 2.52
CA PHE A 46 14.64 -6.73 1.28
C PHE A 46 14.08 -5.30 1.44
N ASP A 47 14.98 -4.32 1.56
CA ASP A 47 14.62 -2.90 1.79
C ASP A 47 14.10 -2.17 0.53
N GLY A 48 14.18 -2.78 -0.65
CA GLY A 48 13.76 -2.18 -1.92
C GLY A 48 12.25 -2.20 -2.17
N ALA A 49 11.45 -2.74 -1.24
CA ALA A 49 10.00 -2.87 -1.36
C ALA A 49 9.25 -2.17 -0.21
N PRO A 50 8.02 -1.68 -0.45
CA PRO A 50 7.19 -1.14 0.62
C PRO A 50 6.71 -2.24 1.58
N ARG A 51 6.45 -1.87 2.84
CA ARG A 51 5.90 -2.75 3.86
C ARG A 51 4.37 -2.65 3.95
N VAL A 52 3.72 -3.77 4.26
CA VAL A 52 2.26 -3.80 4.50
C VAL A 52 2.01 -3.39 5.96
N LEU A 53 1.42 -2.22 6.16
CA LEU A 53 1.19 -1.68 7.52
C LEU A 53 -0.14 -2.10 8.15
N GLY A 54 -1.09 -2.62 7.35
CA GLY A 54 -2.42 -3.02 7.79
C GLY A 54 -3.36 -3.33 6.62
N VAL A 55 -4.62 -3.68 6.93
CA VAL A 55 -5.74 -3.88 5.99
C VAL A 55 -6.94 -3.08 6.48
#